data_AF-H1LMS7-F1
#
_entry.id   AF-H1LMS7-F1
#
_cell.length_a   1.000
_cell.length_b   1.000
_cell.length_c   1.000
_cell.angle_alpha   90.00
_cell.angle_beta   90.00
_cell.angle_gamma   90.00
#
_symmetry.space_group_name_H-M   'P 1'
#
loop_
_entity.id
_entity.type
_entity.pdbx_description
1 polymer ?
#
loop_
_entity_poly.entity_id
_entity_poly.type
_entity_poly.pdbx_seq_one_letter_code
_entity_poly.pdbx_strand_id
1 'polypeptide(L)'
;MIFSLVFAIGYCLVAERFPKIKFWQGIGAGIIANICVHYITFPALGLTPPVAEWPLYEHISELVGHIFWFWTIEVIRRDLRNRLTGEPDAEIPLA
;
A
#
# COMPACT_ATOMS: atom_id res chain seq x y z
N MET A 1 4.13 3.14 14.61
CA MET A 1 5.33 2.78 13.84
C MET A 1 5.33 1.31 13.41
N ILE A 2 5.22 0.35 14.34
CA ILE A 2 5.22 -1.09 14.00
C ILE A 2 4.12 -1.46 12.98
N PHE A 3 2.90 -0.94 13.17
CA PHE A 3 1.78 -1.14 12.26
C PHE A 3 2.15 -0.84 10.79
N SER A 4 2.59 0.38 10.51
CA SER A 4 2.96 0.80 9.15
C SER A 4 4.14 0.01 8.58
N LEU A 5 5.11 -0.36 9.42
CA LEU A 5 6.26 -1.14 8.98
C LEU A 5 5.86 -2.56 8.54
N VAL A 6 4.98 -3.22 9.28
CA VAL A 6 4.46 -4.55 8.95
C VAL A 6 3.76 -4.53 7.59
N PHE A 7 2.91 -3.53 7.33
CA PHE A 7 2.23 -3.39 6.05
C PHE A 7 3.19 -3.06 4.90
N ALA A 8 4.15 -2.17 5.11
CA ALA A 8 5.12 -1.82 4.07
C ALA A 8 6.01 -3.01 3.69
N ILE A 9 6.58 -3.71 4.68
CA ILE A 9 7.40 -4.91 4.44
C ILE A 9 6.55 -6.01 3.83
N GLY A 10 5.35 -6.25 4.37
CA GLY A 10 4.41 -7.24 3.85
C GLY A 10 4.07 -6.98 2.38
N TYR A 11 3.77 -5.73 2.03
CA TYR A 11 3.57 -5.32 0.64
C TYR A 11 4.79 -5.65 -0.23
N CYS A 12 6.01 -5.29 0.19
CA CYS A 12 7.22 -5.56 -0.58
C CYS A 12 7.44 -7.06 -0.84
N LEU A 13 7.22 -7.91 0.17
CA LEU A 13 7.35 -9.36 0.05
C LEU A 13 6.30 -9.97 -0.91
N VAL A 14 5.04 -9.53 -0.77
CA VAL A 14 3.95 -9.99 -1.65
C VAL A 14 4.17 -9.49 -3.07
N ALA A 15 4.64 -8.26 -3.25
CA ALA A 15 4.90 -7.64 -4.54
C ALA A 15 6.01 -8.35 -5.33
N GLU A 16 7.02 -8.89 -4.65
CA GLU A 16 8.06 -9.70 -5.29
C GLU A 16 7.50 -11.05 -5.78
N ARG A 17 6.61 -11.68 -5.01
CA ARG A 17 6.05 -13.00 -5.36
C ARG A 17 4.88 -12.94 -6.33
N PHE A 18 4.10 -11.86 -6.27
CA PHE A 18 2.86 -11.64 -7.02
C PHE A 18 2.85 -10.23 -7.65
N PRO A 19 3.54 -10.03 -8.79
CA PRO A 19 3.72 -8.71 -9.38
C PRO A 19 2.43 -7.95 -9.72
N LYS A 20 1.31 -8.68 -9.92
CA LYS A 20 -0.01 -8.09 -10.17
C LYS A 20 -0.46 -7.11 -9.08
N ILE A 21 0.02 -7.25 -7.84
CA ILE A 21 -0.32 -6.33 -6.74
C ILE A 21 0.28 -4.93 -6.94
N LYS A 22 1.31 -4.80 -7.79
CA LYS A 22 2.01 -3.54 -8.08
C LYS A 22 1.25 -2.64 -9.07
N PHE A 23 0.03 -3.00 -9.44
CA PHE A 23 -0.76 -2.27 -10.43
C PHE A 23 -0.92 -0.79 -10.05
N TRP A 24 -0.82 0.07 -11.07
CA TRP A 24 -0.75 1.53 -10.92
C TRP A 24 0.35 1.99 -9.95
N GLN A 25 1.51 1.32 -9.98
CA GLN A 25 2.63 1.61 -9.09
C GLN A 25 2.24 1.56 -7.61
N GLY A 26 1.52 0.52 -7.20
CA GLY A 26 1.14 0.30 -5.80
C GLY A 26 -0.07 1.10 -5.33
N ILE A 27 -0.56 2.09 -6.10
CA ILE A 27 -1.76 2.88 -5.77
C ILE A 27 -2.96 1.96 -5.50
N GLY A 28 -3.13 0.94 -6.33
CA GLY A 28 -4.20 -0.03 -6.18
C GLY A 28 -4.18 -0.78 -4.85
N ALA A 29 -3.00 -1.19 -4.41
CA ALA A 29 -2.80 -1.81 -3.10
C ALA A 29 -3.10 -0.83 -1.96
N GLY A 30 -2.76 0.45 -2.12
CA GLY A 30 -3.10 1.49 -1.14
C GLY A 30 -4.60 1.71 -0.98
N ILE A 31 -5.36 1.73 -2.07
CA ILE A 31 -6.83 1.85 -2.02
C ILE A 31 -7.44 0.63 -1.30
N ILE A 32 -6.98 -0.57 -1.62
CA ILE A 32 -7.45 -1.80 -0.97
C ILE A 32 -7.12 -1.77 0.52
N ALA A 33 -5.89 -1.39 0.89
CA ALA A 33 -5.47 -1.31 2.28
C ALA A 33 -6.30 -0.28 3.06
N ASN A 34 -6.54 0.91 2.51
CA ASN A 34 -7.39 1.92 3.11
C ASN A 34 -8.79 1.37 3.40
N ILE A 35 -9.42 0.71 2.42
CA ILE A 35 -10.77 0.15 2.60
C ILE A 35 -10.76 -0.97 3.66
N CYS A 36 -9.87 -1.96 3.51
CA CYS A 36 -9.85 -3.12 4.40
C CYS A 36 -9.50 -2.74 5.84
N VAL A 37 -8.55 -1.83 6.03
CA VAL A 37 -8.07 -1.47 7.37
C VAL A 37 -8.91 -0.34 7.94
N HIS A 38 -8.91 0.83 7.29
CA HIS A 38 -9.47 2.05 7.88
C HIS A 38 -10.99 2.09 7.78
N TYR A 39 -11.59 1.57 6.70
CA TYR A 39 -13.05 1.62 6.53
C TYR A 39 -13.78 0.41 7.12
N ILE A 40 -13.08 -0.72 7.32
CA ILE A 40 -13.70 -1.96 7.79
C ILE A 40 -13.11 -2.38 9.15
N THR A 41 -11.82 -2.69 9.19
CA THR A 41 -11.22 -3.34 10.36
C THR A 41 -11.21 -2.42 11.59
N PHE A 42 -10.76 -1.17 11.45
CA PHE A 42 -10.68 -0.24 12.59
C PHE A 42 -12.06 0.09 13.19
N PRO A 43 -13.09 0.41 12.39
CA PRO A 43 -14.45 0.56 12.91
C PRO A 43 -15.00 -0.73 13.53
N ALA A 44 -14.79 -1.89 12.89
CA ALA A 44 -15.27 -3.18 13.40
C ALA A 44 -14.63 -3.57 14.74
N LEU A 45 -13.39 -3.13 14.98
CA LEU A 45 -12.67 -3.31 16.25
C LEU A 45 -12.95 -2.20 17.27
N GLY A 46 -13.76 -1.19 16.93
CA GLY A 46 -14.05 -0.05 17.81
C GLY A 46 -12.85 0.88 18.05
N LEU A 47 -11.85 0.85 17.15
CA LEU A 47 -10.66 1.71 17.22
C LEU A 47 -10.93 3.11 16.68
N THR A 48 -11.96 3.25 15.86
CA THR A 48 -12.44 4.52 15.29
C THR A 48 -13.97 4.55 15.34
N PRO A 49 -14.61 5.73 15.30
CA PRO A 49 -16.05 5.83 15.08
C PRO A 49 -16.48 5.14 13.77
N PRO A 50 -17.78 4.84 13.60
CA PRO A 50 -18.33 4.38 12.32
C PRO A 50 -17.94 5.32 11.17
N VAL A 51 -17.58 4.76 10.03
CA VAL A 51 -17.13 5.53 8.84
C VAL A 51 -18.17 6.57 8.41
N ALA A 52 -19.46 6.30 8.59
CA ALA A 52 -20.53 7.23 8.25
C ALA A 52 -20.56 8.51 9.10
N GLU A 53 -19.89 8.50 10.25
CA GLU A 53 -19.79 9.66 11.16
C GLU A 53 -18.54 10.51 10.89
N TRP A 54 -17.66 10.06 9.99
CA TRP A 54 -16.42 10.77 9.72
C TRP A 54 -16.70 12.06 8.94
N PRO A 55 -15.99 13.16 9.27
CA PRO A 55 -15.98 14.33 8.42
C PRO A 55 -15.46 14.01 7.01
N LEU A 56 -15.97 14.71 5.98
CA LEU A 56 -15.55 14.48 4.59
C LEU A 56 -14.04 14.59 4.39
N TYR A 57 -13.37 15.51 5.11
CA TYR A 57 -11.93 15.68 4.98
C TYR A 57 -11.17 14.42 5.43
N GLU A 58 -11.72 13.64 6.37
CA GLU A 58 -11.10 12.41 6.88
C GLU A 58 -11.11 11.32 5.79
N HIS A 59 -12.21 11.19 5.05
CA HIS A 59 -12.27 10.29 3.90
C HIS A 59 -11.24 10.64 2.84
N ILE A 60 -11.07 11.95 2.58
CA ILE A 60 -10.13 12.44 1.58
C ILE A 60 -8.69 12.21 2.07
N SER A 61 -8.38 12.58 3.33
CA SER A 61 -7.03 12.42 3.88
C SER A 61 -6.63 10.95 3.95
N GLU A 62 -7.54 10.06 4.37
CA GLU A 62 -7.26 8.64 4.45
C GLU A 62 -7.03 8.03 3.06
N LEU A 63 -7.91 8.31 2.09
CA LEU A 63 -7.74 7.79 0.73
C LEU A 63 -6.48 8.33 0.06
N VAL A 64 -6.29 9.65 0.05
CA VAL A 64 -5.15 10.29 -0.62
C VAL A 64 -3.85 9.92 0.09
N GLY A 65 -3.85 9.91 1.42
CA GLY A 65 -2.70 9.49 2.23
C GLY A 65 -2.25 8.07 1.89
N HIS A 66 -3.18 7.12 1.80
CA HIS A 66 -2.87 5.74 1.46
C HIS A 66 -2.40 5.55 0.01
N ILE A 67 -2.97 6.30 -0.93
CA ILE A 67 -2.50 6.34 -2.33
C ILE A 67 -1.04 6.77 -2.38
N PHE A 68 -0.71 7.92 -1.78
CA PHE A 68 0.66 8.43 -1.79
C PHE A 68 1.63 7.55 -1.01
N TRP A 69 1.17 6.99 0.10
CA TRP A 69 1.98 6.11 0.94
C TRP A 69 2.39 4.84 0.19
N PHE A 70 1.44 4.11 -0.40
CA PHE A 70 1.75 2.88 -1.14
C PHE A 70 2.50 3.16 -2.44
N TRP A 71 2.17 4.25 -3.14
CA TRP A 71 2.94 4.66 -4.31
C TRP A 71 4.41 4.92 -3.95
N THR A 72 4.66 5.62 -2.84
CA THR A 72 6.01 5.88 -2.34
C THR A 72 6.74 4.59 -1.97
N ILE A 73 6.07 3.66 -1.27
CA ILE A 73 6.63 2.34 -0.96
C ILE A 73 7.03 1.61 -2.25
N GLU A 74 6.17 1.61 -3.26
CA GLU A 74 6.43 0.90 -4.51
C GLU A 74 7.59 1.51 -5.31
N VAL A 75 7.66 2.85 -5.38
CA VAL A 75 8.78 3.56 -6.01
C VAL A 75 10.10 3.19 -5.31
N ILE A 76 10.13 3.23 -3.98
CA ILE A 76 11.33 2.91 -3.20
C ILE A 76 11.67 1.41 -3.31
N ARG A 77 10.69 0.52 -3.22
CA ARG A 77 10.88 -0.94 -3.38
C ARG A 77 11.54 -1.24 -4.72
N ARG A 78 11.01 -0.68 -5.81
CA ARG A 78 11.53 -0.88 -7.16
C ARG A 78 12.96 -0.33 -7.31
N ASP A 79 13.22 0.89 -6.83
CA ASP A 79 14.57 1.48 -6.90
C ASP A 79 15.60 0.65 -6.12
N LEU A 80 15.28 0.28 -4.88
CA LEU A 80 16.17 -0.54 -4.05
C LEU A 80 16.39 -1.91 -4.66
N ARG A 81 15.33 -2.60 -5.12
CA ARG A 81 15.44 -3.91 -5.76
C ARG A 81 16.36 -3.85 -6.98
N ASN A 82 16.16 -2.89 -7.86
CA ASN A 82 16.95 -2.76 -9.08
C ASN A 82 18.43 -2.52 -8.77
N ARG A 83 18.73 -1.68 -7.77
CA ARG A 83 20.12 -1.40 -7.35
C ARG A 83 20.78 -2.59 -6.67
N LEU A 84 20.04 -3.35 -5.87
CA LEU A 84 20.57 -4.49 -5.12
C LEU A 84 20.77 -5.73 -6.00
N THR A 85 19.89 -5.95 -6.98
CA THR A 85 19.92 -7.14 -7.83
C THR A 85 20.65 -6.91 -9.16
N GLY A 86 20.71 -5.66 -9.64
CA GLY A 86 21.15 -5.35 -11.00
C GLY A 86 20.12 -5.70 -12.08
N GLU A 87 18.96 -6.23 -11.68
CA GLU A 87 17.92 -6.75 -12.57
C GLU A 87 16.68 -5.85 -12.55
N PRO A 88 15.92 -5.74 -13.65
CA PRO A 88 14.61 -5.11 -13.64
C PRO A 88 13.63 -5.93 -12.80
N ASP A 89 12.48 -5.33 -12.48
CA ASP A 89 11.39 -6.00 -11.78
C ASP A 89 11.02 -7.34 -12.44
N ALA A 90 10.70 -8.36 -11.64
CA ALA A 90 10.58 -9.76 -12.08
C ALA A 90 9.58 -10.02 -13.23
N GLU A 91 8.61 -9.13 -13.45
CA GLU A 91 7.64 -9.18 -14.54
C GLU A 91 8.15 -8.60 -15.87
N ILE A 92 9.30 -7.92 -15.88
CA ILE A 92 9.92 -7.38 -17.09
C ILE A 92 10.88 -8.43 -17.64
N PRO A 93 10.67 -8.94 -18.87
CA PRO A 93 11.59 -9.89 -19.48
C PRO A 93 12.99 -9.30 -19.66
N LEU A 94 14.01 -10.10 -19.34
CA LEU A 94 15.38 -9.83 -19.75
C LEU A 94 15.52 -10.17 -21.23
N ALA A 95 15.97 -9.19 -22.02
CA ALA A 95 16.20 -9.32 -23.46
C ALA A 95 17.48 -10.12 -23.75
#